data_AF-A0A6B3GCI3-F1
#
_entry.id   AF-A0A6B3GCI3-F1
#
_cell.length_a   1.000
_cell.length_b   1.000
_cell.length_c   1.000
_cell.angle_alpha   90.00
_cell.angle_beta   90.00
_cell.angle_gamma   90.00
#
_symmetry.space_group_name_H-M   'P 1'
#
loop_
_entity.id
_entity.type
_entity.pdbx_description
1 polymer ?
#
loop_
_entity_poly.entity_id
_entity_poly.type
_entity_poly.pdbx_seq_one_letter_code
_entity_poly.pdbx_strand_id
1 'polypeptide(L)' 'AMKMEHRILAPATGTLTALHAAPGHQVEVGALLAVVQEDPAATPVPVPVPEETA' A
#
# COMPACT_ATOMS: atom_id res chain seq x y z
N ALA A 1 15.25 17.58 9.74
CA ALA A 1 14.84 17.04 8.44
C ALA A 1 13.69 17.87 7.91
N MET A 2 13.67 18.11 6.59
CA MET A 2 12.75 19.00 5.88
C MET A 2 11.28 18.72 6.26
N LYS A 3 10.45 19.77 6.32
CA LYS A 3 9.00 19.75 6.63
C LYS A 3 8.20 19.02 5.53
N MET A 4 8.54 17.77 5.28
CA MET A 4 8.03 16.99 4.17
C MET A 4 7.55 15.65 4.71
N GLU A 5 6.25 15.40 4.52
CA GLU A 5 5.61 14.15 4.86
C GLU A 5 5.80 13.18 3.69
N HIS A 6 6.51 12.07 3.93
CA HIS A 6 6.58 10.97 2.98
C HIS A 6 5.46 9.97 3.28
N ARG A 7 4.43 9.96 2.43
CA ARG A 7 3.35 8.99 2.51
C ARG A 7 3.82 7.66 1.93
N ILE A 8 3.70 6.60 2.73
CA ILE A 8 3.93 5.23 2.28
C ILE A 8 2.57 4.60 2.02
N LEU A 9 2.36 4.10 0.81
CA LEU A 9 1.15 3.42 0.40
C LEU A 9 1.37 1.90 0.50
N ALA A 10 0.30 1.17 0.79
CA ALA A 10 0.34 -0.29 0.73
C ALA A 10 0.65 -0.73 -0.72
N PRO A 11 1.53 -1.72 -0.93
CA PRO A 11 1.88 -2.18 -2.27
C PRO A 11 0.73 -2.91 -2.97
N ALA A 12 -0.20 -3.50 -2.20
CA ALA A 12 -1.33 -4.25 -2.70
C ALA A 12 -2.52 -4.18 -1.73
N THR A 13 -3.72 -4.48 -2.24
CA THR A 13 -4.92 -4.62 -1.43
C THR A 13 -4.87 -5.94 -0.65
N GLY A 14 -5.06 -5.85 0.67
CA GLY A 14 -4.96 -7.02 1.53
C GLY A 14 -5.15 -6.67 2.99
N THR A 15 -4.84 -7.63 3.86
CA THR A 15 -4.95 -7.49 5.32
C THR A 15 -3.60 -7.12 5.92
N LEU A 16 -3.55 -6.04 6.71
CA LEU A 16 -2.36 -5.65 7.47
C LEU A 16 -2.17 -6.60 8.66
N THR A 17 -1.12 -7.43 8.61
CA THR A 17 -0.88 -8.47 9.61
C THR A 17 0.10 -8.04 10.71
N ALA A 18 1.01 -7.12 10.39
CA ALA A 18 1.96 -6.56 11.35
C ALA A 18 2.24 -5.08 11.02
N LEU A 19 2.37 -4.27 12.07
CA LEU A 19 2.76 -2.86 12.00
C LEU A 19 3.82 -2.58 13.07
N HIS A 20 5.05 -2.29 12.66
CA HIS A 20 6.17 -1.97 13.55
C HIS A 20 6.48 -0.48 13.62
N ALA A 21 5.78 0.34 12.82
CA ALA A 21 5.87 1.79 12.88
C ALA A 21 4.94 2.34 13.97
N ALA A 22 5.48 3.19 14.85
CA ALA A 22 4.72 3.91 15.88
C ALA A 22 5.02 5.42 15.80
N PRO A 23 4.09 6.29 16.22
CA PRO A 23 4.34 7.74 16.26
C PRO A 23 5.58 8.07 17.10
N GLY A 24 6.46 8.93 16.56
CA GLY A 24 7.72 9.29 17.19
C GLY A 24 8.85 8.26 17.05
N HIS A 25 8.58 7.11 16.43
CA HIS A 25 9.60 6.10 16.16
C HIS A 25 10.43 6.49 14.93
N GLN A 26 11.75 6.62 15.10
CA GLN A 26 12.66 6.87 14.00
C GLN A 26 12.93 5.56 13.26
N VAL A 27 12.72 5.54 11.96
CA VAL A 27 12.90 4.36 11.11
C VAL A 27 13.98 4.63 10.05
N GLU A 28 14.78 3.61 9.75
CA GLU A 28 15.85 3.70 8.74
C GLU A 28 15.38 3.21 7.36
N VAL A 29 16.13 3.58 6.32
CA VAL A 29 15.87 3.10 4.96
C VAL A 29 16.05 1.58 4.93
N GLY A 30 15.01 0.86 4.49
CA GLY A 30 14.99 -0.60 4.47
C GLY A 30 14.41 -1.25 5.74
N ALA A 31 14.01 -0.46 6.75
CA ALA A 31 13.30 -0.99 7.91
C ALA A 31 11.92 -1.55 7.52
N LEU A 32 11.58 -2.72 8.05
CA LEU A 32 10.28 -3.36 7.80
C LEU A 32 9.19 -2.70 8.65
N LEU A 33 8.44 -1.79 8.03
CA LEU A 33 7.41 -1.00 8.70
C LEU A 33 6.10 -1.78 8.90
N ALA A 34 5.68 -2.53 7.89
CA ALA A 34 4.39 -3.19 7.84
C ALA A 34 4.44 -4.43 6.95
N VAL A 35 3.65 -5.45 7.29
CA VAL A 35 3.44 -6.65 6.47
C VAL A 35 1.97 -6.72 6.06
N VAL A 36 1.72 -6.65 4.76
CA VAL A 36 0.39 -6.82 4.17
C VAL A 36 0.32 -8.19 3.55
N GLN A 37 -0.65 -9.00 3.95
CA GLN A 37 -1.00 -10.23 3.23
C GLN A 37 -2.01 -9.89 2.15
N GLU A 38 -1.65 -10.13 0.90
CA GLU A 38 -2.52 -9.97 -0.26
C GLU A 38 -3.71 -10.92 -0.15
N ASP A 39 -4.90 -10.39 -0.36
CA ASP A 39 -6.11 -11.20 -0.39
C ASP A 39 -6.33 -11.71 -1.82
N PRO A 40 -6.15 -13.01 -2.10
CA PRO A 40 -6.23 -13.54 -3.46
C PRO A 40 -7.64 -13.48 -4.06
N ALA A 41 -8.65 -13.09 -3.28
CA ALA A 41 -10.03 -12.93 -3.73
C ALA A 41 -10.32 -11.58 -4.38
N ALA A 42 -9.40 -10.61 -4.34
CA ALA A 42 -9.53 -9.37 -5.09
C ALA A 42 -9.17 -9.63 -6.57
N THR A 43 -10.02 -10.37 -7.28
CA THR A 43 -10.01 -10.37 -8.75
C THR A 43 -10.08 -8.90 -9.17
N PRO A 44 -9.05 -8.32 -9.81
CA PRO A 44 -9.16 -6.97 -10.32
C PRO A 44 -10.29 -7.02 -11.35
N VAL A 45 -11.45 -6.48 -11.00
CA VAL A 45 -12.59 -6.42 -11.92
C VAL A 45 -12.05 -5.64 -13.12
N PRO A 46 -11.95 -6.26 -14.32
CA PRO A 46 -11.49 -5.53 -15.48
C PRO A 46 -12.50 -4.42 -15.71
N VAL A 47 -12.05 -3.17 -15.55
CA VAL A 47 -12.83 -2.01 -15.97
C VAL A 47 -13.25 -2.26 -17.41
N PRO A 48 -14.56 -2.35 -17.72
CA PRO A 48 -14.98 -2.53 -19.09
C PRO A 48 -14.48 -1.31 -19.86
N VAL A 49 -13.57 -1.54 -20.81
CA VAL A 49 -13.25 -0.52 -21.80
C VAL A 49 -14.58 -0.16 -22.47
N PRO A 50 -15.03 1.10 -22.42
CA PRO A 50 -16.16 1.49 -23.25
C PRO A 50 -15.72 1.24 -24.69
N GLU A 51 -16.43 0.36 -25.39
CA GLU A 51 -16.27 0.19 -26.83
C GLU A 51 -16.64 1.53 -27.47
N GLU A 52 -15.62 2.28 -27.88
CA GLU A 52 -15.78 3.46 -28.72
C GLU A 52 -16.21 2.98 -30.11
N THR A 53 -17.52 2.91 -30.32
CA THR A 53 -18.11 2.87 -31.66
C THR A 53 -17.77 4.19 -32.36
N ALA A 54 -16.84 4.16 -33.31
CA ALA A 54 -16.67 5.16 -34.36
C ALA A 54 -16.19 4.48 -35.66
#